data_AF-A0A0R2Q9H5-F1
#
_entry.id   AF-A0A0R2Q9H5-F1
#
_cell.length_a   1.000
_cell.length_b   1.000
_cell.length_c   1.000
_cell.angle_alpha   90.00
_cell.angle_beta   90.00
_cell.angle_gamma   90.00
#
_symmetry.space_group_name_H-M   'P 1'
#
loop_
_entity.id
_entity.type
_entity.pdbx_description
1 polymer ?
#
loop_
_entity_poly.entity_id
_entity_poly.type
_entity_poly.pdbx_seq_one_letter_code
_entity_poly.pdbx_strand_id
1 'polypeptide(L)'
;MSANEKPTLLLIDGHSLAFRAFYALNVDNFKNAEGQHTNAVHGFISMMLNILEGEKPTHMCVAFDVSRHSFRTEELPEYKGTRGETPVEFLGQTELL
;
A
#
# COMPACT_ATOMS: atom_id res chain seq x y z
N MET A 1 3.79 -32.30 -13.92
CA MET A 1 3.09 -31.00 -13.99
C MET A 1 1.64 -31.29 -13.66
N SER A 2 1.20 -31.00 -12.43
CA SER A 2 -0.12 -31.44 -11.96
C SER A 2 -1.23 -30.58 -12.54
N ALA A 3 -2.37 -31.23 -12.76
CA ALA A 3 -3.57 -30.65 -13.33
C ALA A 3 -4.18 -29.58 -12.41
N ASN A 4 -4.57 -28.46 -13.02
CA ASN A 4 -5.69 -27.61 -12.61
C ASN A 4 -5.48 -26.59 -11.45
N GLU A 5 -4.38 -25.83 -11.44
CA GLU A 5 -4.37 -24.57 -10.70
C GLU A 5 -5.32 -23.58 -11.38
N LYS A 6 -6.44 -23.27 -10.71
CA LYS A 6 -7.37 -22.25 -11.18
C LYS A 6 -6.61 -20.93 -11.29
N PRO A 7 -6.81 -20.15 -12.38
CA PRO A 7 -6.26 -18.81 -12.44
C PRO A 7 -6.71 -17.99 -11.23
N THR A 8 -5.75 -17.55 -10.43
CA THR A 8 -5.98 -16.70 -9.25
C THR A 8 -5.44 -15.30 -9.53
N LEU A 9 -6.27 -14.30 -9.27
CA LEU A 9 -5.92 -12.88 -9.32
C LEU A 9 -5.73 -12.36 -7.90
N LEU A 10 -4.52 -11.86 -7.61
CA LEU A 10 -4.25 -11.12 -6.38
C LEU A 10 -4.59 -9.64 -6.60
N LEU A 11 -5.59 -9.14 -5.86
CA LEU A 11 -5.96 -7.73 -5.83
C LEU A 11 -5.49 -7.09 -4.53
N ILE A 12 -4.63 -6.08 -4.64
CA ILE A 12 -4.05 -5.38 -3.49
C ILE A 12 -4.61 -3.95 -3.45
N ASP A 13 -5.17 -3.59 -2.30
CA ASP A 13 -5.36 -2.18 -1.93
C ASP A 13 -4.00 -1.58 -1.55
N GLY A 14 -3.48 -0.74 -2.45
CA GLY A 14 -2.13 -0.19 -2.37
C GLY A 14 -1.95 0.73 -1.17
N HIS A 15 -2.92 1.61 -0.91
CA HIS A 15 -2.86 2.54 0.22
C HIS A 15 -2.95 1.79 1.55
N SER A 16 -3.88 0.84 1.67
CA SER A 16 -4.02 0.04 2.88
C SER A 16 -2.76 -0.76 3.20
N LEU A 17 -2.15 -1.40 2.20
CA LEU A 17 -0.90 -2.15 2.39
C LEU A 17 0.28 -1.23 2.70
N ALA A 18 0.41 -0.08 2.02
CA ALA A 18 1.48 0.88 2.27
C ALA A 18 1.40 1.50 3.67
N PHE A 19 0.20 1.88 4.14
CA PHE A 19 0.02 2.38 5.52
C PHE A 19 0.39 1.32 6.55
N ARG A 20 0.00 0.07 6.34
CA ARG A 20 0.39 -1.04 7.22
C ARG A 20 1.91 -1.24 7.24
N ALA A 21 2.56 -1.16 6.08
CA ALA A 21 4.02 -1.23 5.97
C ALA A 21 4.72 -0.07 6.70
N PHE A 22 4.18 1.15 6.57
CA PHE A 22 4.69 2.34 7.24
C PHE A 22 4.75 2.17 8.75
N TYR A 23 3.67 1.71 9.38
CA TYR A 23 3.61 1.53 10.84
C TYR A 23 4.33 0.27 11.34
N ALA A 24 4.66 -0.68 10.45
CA ALA A 24 5.36 -1.91 10.83
C ALA A 24 6.88 -1.73 10.98
N LEU A 25 7.46 -0.69 10.35
CA LEU A 25 8.90 -0.48 10.27
C LEU A 25 9.29 0.87 10.87
N ASN A 26 10.45 0.92 11.55
CA ASN A 26 10.97 2.16 12.10
C ASN A 26 11.40 3.12 10.98
N VAL A 27 10.70 4.24 10.87
CA VAL A 27 10.84 5.28 9.86
C VAL A 27 12.27 5.86 9.76
N ASP A 28 13.02 5.92 10.86
CA ASP A 28 14.38 6.49 10.88
C ASP A 28 15.44 5.57 10.28
N ASN A 29 15.18 4.27 10.22
CA ASN A 29 16.13 3.29 9.69
C ASN A 29 16.07 3.19 8.16
N PHE A 30 15.07 3.81 7.51
CA PHE A 30 14.83 3.70 6.08
C PHE A 30 14.74 5.08 5.45
N LYS A 31 15.90 5.59 5.03
CA LYS A 31 16.04 6.83 4.25
C LYS A 31 16.94 6.57 3.04
N ASN A 32 16.60 7.16 1.90
CA ASN A 32 17.49 7.15 0.74
C ASN A 32 18.65 8.17 0.92
N ALA A 33 19.54 8.26 -0.07
CA ALA A 33 20.69 9.19 -0.02
C ALA A 33 20.29 10.68 0.05
N GLU A 34 19.06 11.01 -0.33
CA GLU A 34 18.49 12.36 -0.31
C GLU A 34 17.72 12.64 1.00
N GLY A 35 17.63 11.66 1.90
CA GLY A 35 16.91 11.77 3.17
C GLY A 35 15.42 11.43 3.11
N GLN A 36 14.88 11.07 1.94
CA GLN A 36 13.49 10.65 1.78
C GLN A 36 13.24 9.32 2.49
N HIS A 37 12.18 9.27 3.31
CA HIS A 37 11.78 8.03 3.98
C HIS A 37 11.28 6.99 2.99
N THR A 38 11.64 5.72 3.23
CA THR A 38 11.32 4.59 2.33
C THR A 38 10.81 3.35 3.07
N ASN A 39 10.48 3.47 4.36
CA ASN A 39 9.99 2.36 5.18
C ASN A 39 8.68 1.76 4.64
N ALA A 40 7.74 2.59 4.16
CA ALA A 40 6.49 2.11 3.60
C ALA A 40 6.74 1.33 2.29
N VAL A 41 7.63 1.82 1.43
CA VAL A 41 8.03 1.14 0.19
C VAL A 41 8.68 -0.21 0.49
N HIS A 42 9.66 -0.23 1.39
CA HIS A 42 10.37 -1.45 1.76
C HIS A 42 9.41 -2.49 2.35
N GLY A 43 8.56 -2.09 3.30
CA GLY A 43 7.58 -2.99 3.90
C GLY A 43 6.54 -3.46 2.90
N PHE A 44 6.04 -2.59 2.02
CA PHE A 44 5.07 -2.94 0.98
C PHE A 44 5.59 -4.04 0.07
N ILE A 45 6.79 -3.85 -0.48
CA ILE A 45 7.41 -4.83 -1.39
C ILE A 45 7.70 -6.15 -0.64
N SER A 46 8.22 -6.08 0.59
CA SER A 46 8.47 -7.28 1.41
C SER A 46 7.18 -8.08 1.65
N MET A 47 6.09 -7.41 2.03
CA MET A 47 4.80 -8.05 2.25
C MET A 47 4.19 -8.61 0.97
N MET A 48 4.31 -7.88 -0.15
CA MET A 48 3.84 -8.32 -1.46
C MET A 48 4.59 -9.58 -1.91
N LEU A 49 5.91 -9.63 -1.76
CA LEU A 49 6.73 -10.79 -2.10
C LEU A 49 6.35 -12.02 -1.27
N ASN A 50 6.09 -11.85 0.03
CA ASN A 50 5.61 -12.95 0.88
C ASN A 50 4.26 -13.51 0.42
N ILE A 51 3.33 -12.65 0.01
CA ILE A 51 2.03 -13.09 -0.54
C ILE A 51 2.23 -13.82 -1.87
N LEU A 52 3.09 -13.30 -2.74
CA LEU A 52 3.43 -13.95 -4.01
C LEU A 52 4.01 -15.35 -3.83
N GLU A 53 4.91 -15.53 -2.86
CA GLU A 53 5.53 -16.81 -2.56
C GLU A 53 4.52 -17.82 -1.99
N GLY A 54 3.62 -17.37 -1.11
CA GLY A 54 2.61 -18.22 -0.46
C GLY A 54 1.44 -18.59 -1.36
N GLU A 55 0.87 -17.61 -2.07
CA GLU A 55 -0.39 -17.77 -2.82
C GLU A 55 -0.17 -18.12 -4.29
N LYS A 56 1.03 -17.87 -4.84
CA LYS A 56 1.41 -18.15 -6.23
C LYS A 56 0.33 -17.74 -7.26
N PRO A 57 -0.17 -16.49 -7.20
CA PRO A 57 -1.22 -16.06 -8.09
C PRO A 57 -0.72 -16.00 -9.53
N THR A 58 -1.63 -16.25 -10.46
CA THR A 58 -1.35 -16.16 -11.91
C THR A 58 -1.33 -14.72 -12.42
N HIS A 59 -2.03 -13.82 -11.73
CA HIS A 59 -2.18 -12.42 -12.09
C HIS A 59 -2.12 -11.56 -10.82
N MET A 60 -1.68 -10.31 -10.94
CA MET A 60 -1.71 -9.35 -9.84
C MET A 60 -2.17 -7.98 -10.34
N CYS A 61 -2.93 -7.26 -9.52
CA CYS A 61 -3.19 -5.84 -9.66
C CYS A 61 -3.07 -5.13 -8.30
N VAL A 62 -2.45 -3.96 -8.30
CA VAL A 62 -2.40 -3.04 -7.15
C VAL A 62 -3.20 -1.80 -7.52
N ALA A 63 -4.15 -1.42 -6.67
CA ALA A 63 -4.96 -0.22 -6.85
C ALA A 63 -4.54 0.87 -5.87
N PHE A 64 -4.22 2.05 -6.39
CA PHE A 64 -3.98 3.25 -5.59
C PHE A 64 -5.13 4.24 -5.76
N ASP A 65 -5.63 4.78 -4.65
CA ASP A 65 -6.61 5.85 -4.68
C ASP A 65 -6.00 7.10 -5.32
N VAL A 66 -6.64 7.60 -6.38
CA VAL A 66 -6.37 8.95 -6.88
C VAL A 66 -7.11 9.93 -5.99
N SER A 67 -6.40 10.92 -5.46
CA SER A 67 -6.90 11.99 -4.59
C SER A 67 -7.85 12.94 -5.32
N ARG A 68 -8.98 12.44 -5.80
CA ARG A 68 -10.06 13.26 -6.35
C ARG A 68 -11.28 13.10 -5.46
N HIS A 69 -11.80 14.25 -5.05
CA HIS A 69 -13.12 14.41 -4.45
C HIS A 69 -14.09 13.34 -4.96
N SER A 70 -14.43 12.41 -4.07
CA SER A 70 -15.44 11.42 -4.36
C SER A 70 -16.80 12.01 -3.96
N PHE A 71 -17.86 11.67 -4.69
CA PHE A 71 -19.25 11.98 -4.30
C PHE A 71 -19.53 11.70 -2.81
N ARG A 72 -18.86 10.70 -2.23
CA ARG A 72 -18.99 10.31 -0.81
C ARG A 72 -18.51 11.37 0.18
N THR A 73 -17.59 12.24 -0.22
CA THR A 73 -17.07 13.34 0.62
C THR A 73 -18.03 14.54 0.60
N GLU A 74 -18.83 14.69 -0.46
CA GLU A 74 -19.83 15.76 -0.58
C GLU A 74 -21.12 15.43 0.20
N GLU A 75 -21.53 14.16 0.22
CA GLU A 75 -22.77 13.73 0.89
C GLU A 75 -22.62 13.48 2.41
N LEU A 76 -21.41 13.20 2.91
CA LEU A 76 -21.13 13.03 4.34
C LEU A 76 -19.85 13.78 4.75
N PRO A 77 -19.95 15.02 5.24
CA PRO A 77 -18.81 15.79 5.74
C PRO A 77 -18.08 15.11 6.91
N GLU A 78 -18.79 14.30 7.69
CA GLU A 78 -18.23 13.53 8.82
C GLU A 78 -17.48 12.26 8.36
N TYR A 79 -17.59 11.89 7.08
CA TYR A 79 -16.94 10.69 6.56
C TYR A 79 -15.42 10.88 6.55
N LYS A 80 -14.72 10.06 7.34
CA LYS A 80 -13.28 10.11 7.67
C LYS A 80 -12.85 11.19 8.68
N GLY A 81 -13.78 11.88 9.34
CA GLY A 81 -13.46 12.95 10.31
C GLY A 81 -12.66 12.51 11.56
N THR A 82 -12.57 11.21 11.85
CA THR A 82 -11.77 10.65 12.96
C THR A 82 -10.39 10.14 12.54
N ARG A 83 -10.04 10.22 11.24
CA ARG A 83 -8.69 9.87 10.79
C ARG A 83 -7.75 11.02 11.13
N GLY A 84 -6.66 10.71 11.83
CA GLY A 84 -5.55 11.66 12.00
C GLY A 84 -4.97 12.07 10.64
N GLU A 85 -4.25 13.19 10.62
CA GLU A 85 -3.52 13.62 9.43
C GLU A 85 -2.54 12.53 8.97
N THR A 86 -2.34 12.43 7.66
CA THR A 86 -1.35 11.51 7.11
C THR A 86 0.04 11.94 7.58
N PRO A 87 0.85 11.05 8.18
CA PRO A 87 2.19 11.40 8.65
C PRO A 87 3.04 12.00 7.53
N VAL A 88 3.80 13.06 7.83
CA VAL A 88 4.61 13.75 6.82
C VAL A 88 5.67 12.84 6.20
N GLU A 89 6.17 11.88 6.96
CA GLU A 89 7.15 10.89 6.54
C GLU A 89 6.55 9.85 5.58
N PHE A 90 5.22 9.69 5.55
CA PHE A 90 4.54 8.80 4.62
C PHE A 90 4.30 9.47 3.26
N LEU A 91 4.16 10.80 3.22
CA LEU A 91 3.90 11.55 2.00
C LEU A 91 5.02 11.33 0.97
N GLY A 92 4.64 11.11 -0.28
CA GLY A 92 5.57 10.87 -1.38
C GLY A 92 6.07 9.42 -1.51
N GLN A 93 5.82 8.54 -0.52
CA GLN A 93 6.24 7.13 -0.62
C GLN A 93 5.36 6.30 -1.54
N THR A 94 4.06 6.63 -1.65
CA THR A 94 3.13 5.92 -2.55
C THR A 94 3.47 6.11 -4.02
N GLU A 95 4.08 7.25 -4.37
CA GLU A 95 4.51 7.63 -5.72
C GLU A 95 5.79 6.89 -6.16
N LEU A 96 6.46 6.21 -5.24
CA LEU A 96 7.65 5.39 -5.51
C LEU A 96 7.31 3.92 -5.80
N LEU A 97 6.04 3.51 -5.63
CA LEU A 97 5.52 2.16 -5.90
C LEU A 97 4.95 2.07 -7.32
#